data_AF-A0A3B8HC84-F1
#
_entry.id   AF-A0A3B8HC84-F1
#
_cell.length_a   1.000
_cell.length_b   1.000
_cell.length_c   1.000
_cell.angle_alpha   90.00
_cell.angle_beta   90.00
_cell.angle_gamma   90.00
#
_symmetry.space_group_name_H-M   'P 1'
#
loop_
_entity.id
_entity.type
_entity.pdbx_description
1 polymer ?
#
loop_
_entity_poly.entity_id
_entity_poly.type
_entity_poly.pdbx_seq_one_letter_code
_entity_poly.pdbx_strand_id
1 'polypeptide(L)'
;IVAGTISKKMGPVVQRLWDQMPNPKWCIAMGNCAISGGPFEVEGQYAIVPGAHLLVPVDIYVPGCPPRPEGLIQGILALEDKITGGEKKNLLRRFRRMGGKS
;
A
#
# COMPACT_ATOMS: atom_id res chain seq x y z
N ILE A 1 -2.36 -7.10 -0.77
CA ILE A 1 -2.80 -5.96 0.06
C ILE A 1 -2.78 -6.43 1.51
N VAL A 2 -2.15 -5.68 2.41
CA VAL A 2 -2.16 -5.96 3.84
C VAL A 2 -3.19 -5.04 4.50
N ALA A 3 -4.31 -5.61 4.95
CA ALA A 3 -5.48 -4.88 5.41
C ALA A 3 -5.71 -5.05 6.92
N GLY A 4 -4.83 -4.48 7.75
CA GLY A 4 -4.98 -4.48 9.19
C GLY A 4 -3.72 -4.86 9.97
N THR A 5 -3.91 -5.16 11.24
CA THR A 5 -2.82 -5.44 12.19
C THR A 5 -2.17 -6.79 11.90
N ILE A 6 -0.84 -6.83 11.95
CA ILE A 6 -0.07 -8.07 11.82
C ILE A 6 0.41 -8.52 13.20
N SER A 7 0.05 -9.72 13.63
CA SER A 7 0.62 -10.32 14.83
C SER A 7 1.99 -10.95 14.53
N LYS A 8 2.88 -11.01 15.52
CA LYS A 8 4.19 -11.69 15.38
C LYS A 8 4.03 -13.16 14.97
N LYS A 9 2.97 -13.82 15.44
CA LYS A 9 2.62 -15.19 15.03
C LYS A 9 2.29 -15.28 13.54
N MET A 10 1.64 -14.25 12.98
CA MET A 10 1.27 -14.21 11.57
C MET A 10 2.43 -13.75 10.66
N GLY A 11 3.43 -13.07 11.21
CA GLY A 11 4.61 -12.60 10.48
C GLY A 11 5.23 -13.60 9.49
N PRO A 12 5.65 -14.81 9.93
CA PRO A 12 6.25 -15.79 9.02
C PRO A 12 5.28 -16.32 7.95
N VAL A 13 3.97 -16.32 8.23
CA VAL A 13 2.96 -16.74 7.25
C VAL A 13 2.83 -15.71 6.13
N VAL A 14 2.84 -14.41 6.48
CA VAL A 14 2.79 -13.32 5.50
C VAL A 14 4.02 -13.35 4.58
N GLN A 15 5.20 -13.58 5.14
CA GLN A 15 6.44 -13.66 4.37
C GLN A 15 6.41 -14.85 3.40
N ARG A 16 5.97 -16.03 3.85
CA ARG A 16 5.83 -17.20 2.96
C ARG A 16 4.81 -16.97 1.84
N LEU A 17 3.68 -16.33 2.14
CA LEU A 17 2.69 -15.99 1.12
C LEU A 17 3.28 -15.04 0.08
N TRP A 18 4.07 -14.05 0.52
CA TRP A 18 4.77 -13.15 -0.37
C TRP A 18 5.77 -13.88 -1.27
N ASP A 19 6.54 -14.82 -0.71
CA ASP A 19 7.53 -15.59 -1.46
C ASP A 19 6.89 -16.53 -2.50
N GLN A 20 5.71 -17.06 -2.20
CA GLN A 20 4.93 -17.90 -3.11
C GLN A 20 4.28 -17.14 -4.26
N MET A 21 4.14 -15.81 -4.18
CA MET A 21 3.58 -15.01 -5.26
C MET A 21 4.59 -14.83 -6.41
N PRO A 22 4.19 -15.05 -7.67
CA PRO A 22 5.06 -14.85 -8.84
C PRO A 22 5.37 -13.37 -9.08
N ASN A 23 6.50 -13.08 -9.74
CA ASN A 23 6.83 -11.73 -10.20
C ASN A 23 6.07 -11.41 -11.50
N PRO A 24 5.61 -10.17 -11.73
CA PRO A 24 5.74 -8.97 -10.89
C PRO A 24 4.66 -8.90 -9.79
N LYS A 25 5.06 -8.50 -8.57
CA LYS A 25 4.17 -8.37 -7.41
C LYS A 25 4.37 -7.04 -6.69
N TRP A 26 3.28 -6.55 -6.09
CA TRP A 26 3.25 -5.28 -5.37
C TRP A 26 2.51 -5.41 -4.04
N CYS A 27 2.92 -4.61 -3.08
CA CYS A 27 2.31 -4.61 -1.75
C CYS A 27 1.72 -3.23 -1.41
N ILE A 28 0.45 -3.22 -1.02
CA ILE A 28 -0.21 -2.04 -0.46
C ILE A 28 -0.42 -2.30 1.03
N ALA A 29 0.08 -1.41 1.89
CA ALA A 29 -0.22 -1.38 3.32
C ALA A 29 -1.44 -0.48 3.57
N MET A 30 -2.53 -1.08 4.04
CA MET A 30 -3.80 -0.40 4.25
C MET A 30 -4.05 -0.20 5.75
N GLY A 31 -4.12 1.06 6.13
CA GLY A 31 -4.44 1.53 7.48
C GLY A 31 -3.25 1.52 8.43
N ASN A 32 -3.34 2.35 9.48
CA ASN A 32 -2.25 2.60 10.43
C ASN A 32 -1.75 1.31 11.10
N CYS A 33 -2.63 0.34 11.29
CA CYS A 33 -2.28 -0.99 11.81
C CYS A 33 -1.24 -1.74 10.96
N ALA A 34 -1.29 -1.59 9.63
CA ALA A 34 -0.34 -2.21 8.72
C ALA A 34 0.92 -1.35 8.51
N ILE A 35 0.82 -0.04 8.68
CA ILE A 35 1.92 0.91 8.46
C ILE A 35 2.88 0.93 9.67
N SER A 36 2.32 1.11 10.86
CA SER A 36 3.03 1.43 12.09
C SER A 36 2.41 0.73 13.31
N GLY A 37 1.82 -0.47 13.15
CA GLY A 37 1.17 -1.23 14.22
C GLY A 37 -0.16 -0.65 14.74
N GLY A 38 -0.41 0.63 14.45
CA GLY A 38 -1.65 1.35 14.76
C GLY A 38 -1.86 1.50 16.27
N PRO A 39 -3.12 1.59 16.75
CA PRO A 39 -3.41 1.72 18.18
C PRO A 39 -3.02 0.49 19.01
N PHE A 40 -2.60 -0.60 18.35
CA PHE A 40 -2.24 -1.86 19.00
C PHE A 40 -0.73 -1.94 19.32
N GLU A 41 0.10 -1.08 18.74
CA GLU A 41 1.49 -0.92 19.13
C GLU A 41 1.58 0.03 20.32
N VAL A 42 1.43 -0.54 21.52
CA VAL A 42 1.60 0.15 22.80
C VAL A 42 2.91 -0.28 23.45
N GLU A 43 3.47 0.57 24.31
CA GLU A 43 4.71 0.27 25.04
C GLU A 43 4.58 -1.06 25.81
N GLY A 44 5.49 -2.00 25.56
CA GLY A 44 5.46 -3.35 26.14
C GLY A 44 4.62 -4.38 25.38
N GLN A 45 3.97 -4.03 24.27
CA GLN A 45 3.23 -5.00 23.45
C GLN A 45 4.17 -5.94 22.69
N TYR A 46 4.10 -7.24 23.01
CA TYR A 46 4.91 -8.26 22.37
C TYR A 46 4.22 -8.93 21.18
N ALA A 47 2.90 -8.83 21.06
CA ALA A 47 2.13 -9.65 20.12
C ALA A 47 2.07 -9.09 18.70
N ILE A 48 2.35 -7.80 18.49
CA ILE A 48 2.15 -7.08 17.22
C ILE A 48 3.49 -6.79 16.54
N VAL A 49 3.49 -6.80 15.21
CA VAL A 49 4.59 -6.33 14.38
C VAL A 49 4.43 -4.83 14.15
N PRO A 50 5.46 -4.00 14.41
CA PRO A 50 5.40 -2.55 14.23
C PRO A 50 5.04 -2.11 12.81
N GLY A 51 5.25 -2.92 11.78
CA GLY A 51 4.83 -2.55 10.45
C GLY A 51 5.03 -3.65 9.41
N ALA A 52 4.22 -3.61 8.36
CA ALA A 52 4.28 -4.54 7.24
C ALA A 52 5.61 -4.44 6.47
N HIS A 53 6.23 -3.26 6.47
CA HIS A 53 7.50 -2.97 5.80
C HIS A 53 8.68 -3.81 6.35
N LEU A 54 8.58 -4.32 7.58
CA LEU A 54 9.58 -5.21 8.17
C LEU A 54 9.52 -6.64 7.61
N LEU A 55 8.37 -7.03 7.05
CA LEU A 55 8.13 -8.39 6.57
C LEU A 55 8.21 -8.47 5.04
N VAL A 56 7.62 -7.49 4.35
CA VAL A 56 7.49 -7.46 2.90
C VAL A 56 7.77 -6.06 2.36
N PRO A 57 8.31 -5.91 1.14
CA PRO A 57 8.53 -4.60 0.55
C PRO A 57 7.19 -3.94 0.23
N VAL A 58 6.89 -2.81 0.88
CA VAL A 58 5.64 -2.05 0.69
C VAL A 58 5.83 -0.98 -0.38
N ASP A 59 4.94 -0.97 -1.38
CA ASP A 59 4.96 -0.02 -2.49
C ASP A 59 4.19 1.25 -2.21
N ILE A 60 3.04 1.11 -1.53
CA ILE A 60 2.07 2.18 -1.29
C ILE A 60 1.51 2.04 0.11
N TYR A 61 1.40 3.19 0.78
CA TYR A 61 0.82 3.33 2.10
C TYR A 61 -0.51 4.07 1.99
N VAL A 62 -1.59 3.46 2.48
CA VAL A 62 -2.91 4.09 2.55
C VAL A 62 -3.22 4.38 4.02
N PRO A 63 -3.04 5.63 4.50
CA PRO A 63 -3.27 5.97 5.91
C PRO A 63 -4.76 5.91 6.27
N GLY A 64 -5.09 5.49 7.50
CA GLY A 64 -6.45 5.43 8.02
C GLY A 64 -6.67 4.39 9.12
N CYS A 65 -7.76 4.50 9.89
CA CYS A 65 -8.08 3.57 10.98
C CYS A 65 -9.60 3.35 11.16
N PRO A 66 -10.29 2.64 10.24
CA PRO A 66 -9.84 2.20 8.90
C PRO A 66 -9.89 3.34 7.87
N PRO A 67 -9.18 3.24 6.73
CA PRO A 67 -9.24 4.26 5.68
C PRO A 67 -10.63 4.35 5.06
N ARG A 68 -11.00 5.54 4.58
CA ARG A 68 -12.24 5.71 3.81
C ARG A 68 -12.16 4.94 2.48
N PRO A 69 -13.28 4.44 1.94
CA PRO A 69 -13.29 3.72 0.67
C PRO A 69 -12.62 4.49 -0.47
N GLU A 70 -12.81 5.80 -0.53
CA GLU A 70 -12.20 6.68 -1.53
C GLU A 70 -10.67 6.70 -1.39
N GLY A 71 -10.14 6.67 -0.17
CA GLY A 71 -8.71 6.62 0.10
C GLY A 71 -8.08 5.30 -0.36
N LEU A 72 -8.81 4.18 -0.25
CA LEU A 72 -8.36 2.90 -0.80
C LEU A 72 -8.32 2.93 -2.33
N ILE A 73 -9.35 3.48 -2.97
CA ILE A 73 -9.41 3.63 -4.43
C ILE A 73 -8.25 4.49 -4.92
N GLN A 74 -7.96 5.61 -4.24
CA GLN A 74 -6.80 6.46 -4.55
C GLN A 74 -5.48 5.70 -4.41
N GLY A 75 -5.34 4.83 -3.41
CA GLY A 75 -4.16 3.98 -3.26
C GLY A 75 -3.97 3.00 -4.42
N ILE A 76 -5.06 2.41 -4.93
CA ILE A 76 -5.04 1.51 -6.09
C ILE A 76 -4.70 2.29 -7.37
N LEU A 77 -5.30 3.46 -7.57
CA LEU A 77 -5.00 4.33 -8.72
C LEU A 77 -3.54 4.80 -8.70
N ALA A 78 -3.00 5.11 -7.51
CA ALA A 78 -1.59 5.43 -7.35
C ALA A 78 -0.68 4.24 -7.68
N LEU A 79 -1.12 2.99 -7.43
CA LEU A 79 -0.40 1.78 -7.84
C LEU A 79 -0.40 1.64 -9.36
N GLU A 80 -1.55 1.81 -9.97
CA GLU A 80 -1.71 1.76 -11.42
C GLU A 80 -0.79 2.79 -12.10
N ASP A 81 -0.76 4.02 -11.60
CA ASP A 81 0.13 5.09 -12.08
C ASP A 81 1.61 4.72 -11.94
N LYS A 82 1.98 4.05 -10.84
CA LYS A 82 3.35 3.59 -10.57
C LYS A 82 3.76 2.47 -11.55
N ILE A 83 2.84 1.58 -11.90
CA ILE A 83 3.06 0.48 -12.85
C ILE A 83 3.16 0.99 -14.29
N THR A 84 2.29 1.92 -14.68
CA THR A 84 2.27 2.50 -16.04
C THR A 84 3.26 3.65 -16.24
N GLY A 85 4.14 3.92 -15.27
CA GLY A 85 5.19 4.96 -15.40
C GLY A 85 4.64 6.38 -15.62
N GLY A 86 3.39 6.65 -15.20
CA GLY A 86 2.74 7.94 -15.41
C GLY A 86 2.37 8.25 -16.86
N GLU A 87 2.35 7.27 -17.77
CA GLU A 87 1.96 7.48 -19.17
C GLU A 87 0.57 8.11 -19.30
N LYS A 88 -0.39 7.72 -18.45
CA LYS A 88 -1.74 8.35 -18.41
C LYS A 88 -1.69 9.85 -18.08
N LYS A 89 -0.86 10.26 -17.10
CA LYS A 89 -0.67 11.68 -16.76
C LYS A 89 0.03 12.44 -17.88
N ASN A 90 0.97 11.80 -18.57
CA ASN A 90 1.66 12.39 -19.72
C ASN A 90 0.74 12.52 -20.94
N LEU A 91 -0.16 11.55 -21.18
CA LEU A 91 -1.15 11.58 -22.25
C LEU A 91 -2.20 12.67 -22.01
N LEU A 92 -2.73 12.77 -20.78
CA LEU A 92 -3.64 13.85 -20.37
C LEU A 92 -2.96 15.23 -20.46
N ARG A 93 -1.69 15.36 -20.03
CA ARG A 93 -0.91 16.59 -20.20
C ARG A 93 -0.68 16.94 -21.68
N ARG A 94 -0.45 15.95 -22.54
CA ARG A 94 -0.33 16.14 -24.00
C ARG A 94 -1.66 16.59 -24.62
N PHE A 95 -2.76 15.92 -24.30
CA PHE A 95 -4.10 16.32 -24.74
C PHE A 95 -4.45 17.75 -24.30
N ARG A 96 -4.19 18.10 -23.03
CA ARG A 96 -4.47 19.44 -22.50
C ARG A 96 -3.57 20.53 -23.09
N ARG A 97 -2.36 20.17 -23.56
CA ARG A 97 -1.50 21.07 -24.34
C ARG A 97 -1.99 21.27 -25.78
N MET A 98 -2.65 20.27 -26.36
CA MET A 98 -3.18 20.35 -27.74
C MET A 98 -4.53 21.08 -27.81
N GLY A 99 -5.36 21.01 -26.75
CA GLY A 99 -6.68 21.67 -26.69
C GLY A 99 -6.69 23.13 -26.21
N GLY A 100 -5.54 23.81 -26.14
CA GLY A 100 -5.41 25.18 -25.58
C GLY A 100 -4.96 26.25 -26.57
N LYS A 101 -5.05 26.02 -27.89
CA LYS A 101 -4.82 27.04 -28.92
C LYS A 101 -6.09 27.24 -29.74
N SER A 102 -6.93 28.14 -29.28
CA SER A 102 -7.96 28.83 -30.05
C SER A 102 -8.20 30.18 -29.38
#